data_AF-A0A1G3I6V7-F1
#
_entry.id   AF-A0A1G3I6V7-F1
#
_cell.length_a   1.000
_cell.length_b   1.000
_cell.length_c   1.000
_cell.angle_alpha   90.00
_cell.angle_beta   90.00
_cell.angle_gamma   90.00
#
_symmetry.space_group_name_H-M   'P 1'
#
loop_
_entity.id
_entity.type
_entity.pdbx_description
1 polymer ?
#
loop_
_entity_poly.entity_id
_entity_poly.type
_entity_poly.pdbx_seq_one_letter_code
_entity_poly.pdbx_strand_id
1 'polypeptide(L)'
;MMVREEPRVGVWWLWKGSIFDFSSPLSEAEEVEGFANGAVCHVDAWPNLQKIVPEFANLDYSDISRGRVVAINRTDLVLYASKIFLCDDKKIEAVLSRFCLDRAATILMPDDHYEKTIRREELPPPRMDEDELEELYNEFPDLKNM
;
A
#
# COMPACT_ATOMS: atom_id res chain seq x y z
N MET A 1 -19.65 20.65 -16.28
CA MET A 1 -19.33 19.21 -16.32
C MET A 1 -17.91 19.07 -15.81
N MET A 2 -17.68 18.50 -14.62
CA MET A 2 -16.31 18.16 -14.23
C MET A 2 -15.94 16.88 -14.97
N VAL A 3 -14.92 16.94 -15.81
CA VAL A 3 -14.31 15.74 -16.40
C VAL A 3 -13.62 15.04 -15.22
N ARG A 4 -14.12 13.88 -14.80
CA ARG A 4 -13.37 13.03 -13.87
C ARG A 4 -12.19 12.49 -14.66
N GLU A 5 -10.98 12.68 -14.12
CA GLU A 5 -9.79 12.03 -14.68
C GLU A 5 -9.99 10.51 -14.62
N GLU A 6 -9.46 9.82 -15.63
CA GLU A 6 -9.64 8.39 -15.76
C GLU A 6 -8.97 7.65 -14.59
N PRO A 7 -9.65 6.66 -13.96
CA PRO A 7 -9.05 5.82 -12.94
C PRO A 7 -7.77 5.16 -13.41
N ARG A 8 -6.80 5.04 -12.51
CA ARG A 8 -5.51 4.42 -12.78
C ARG A 8 -5.38 3.11 -12.00
N VAL A 9 -4.61 2.17 -12.55
CA VAL A 9 -4.26 0.89 -11.91
C VAL A 9 -2.76 0.69 -11.92
N GLY A 10 -2.22 -0.03 -10.93
CA GLY A 10 -0.78 -0.23 -10.80
C GLY A 10 -0.31 -0.32 -9.35
N VAL A 11 1.00 -0.24 -9.16
CA VAL A 11 1.65 -0.39 -7.85
C VAL A 11 2.06 0.96 -7.27
N TRP A 12 2.14 1.04 -5.95
CA TRP A 12 2.56 2.26 -5.27
C TRP A 12 3.34 2.00 -4.00
N TRP A 13 4.11 3.01 -3.58
CA TRP A 13 4.81 3.10 -2.31
C TRP A 13 4.49 4.43 -1.61
N LEU A 14 4.38 4.41 -0.29
CA LEU A 14 4.29 5.60 0.55
C LEU A 14 5.64 5.85 1.24
N TRP A 15 6.24 6.99 0.99
CA TRP A 15 7.47 7.41 1.65
C TRP A 15 7.44 8.88 2.04
N LYS A 16 7.70 9.18 3.32
CA LYS A 16 7.73 10.55 3.86
C LYS A 16 6.49 11.38 3.47
N GLY A 17 5.32 10.75 3.47
CA GLY A 17 4.04 11.40 3.12
C GLY A 17 3.77 11.55 1.62
N SER A 18 4.68 11.08 0.75
CA SER A 18 4.54 11.13 -0.71
C SER A 18 4.21 9.75 -1.27
N ILE A 19 3.26 9.68 -2.20
CA ILE A 19 2.95 8.47 -2.97
C ILE A 19 3.81 8.44 -4.23
N PHE A 20 4.59 7.40 -4.38
CA PHE A 20 5.32 7.06 -5.61
C PHE A 20 4.58 5.91 -6.27
N ASP A 21 4.16 6.08 -7.51
CA ASP A 21 3.37 5.09 -8.23
C ASP A 21 3.98 4.75 -9.59
N PHE A 22 3.73 3.52 -10.01
CA PHE A 22 3.96 3.05 -11.37
C PHE A 22 2.62 2.51 -11.84
N SER A 23 1.85 3.39 -12.48
CA SER A 23 0.47 3.15 -12.84
C SER A 23 0.21 3.52 -14.30
N SER A 24 -0.88 3.00 -14.84
CA SER A 24 -1.42 3.36 -16.15
C SER A 24 -2.91 3.68 -16.04
N PRO A 25 -3.48 4.46 -16.98
CA PRO A 25 -4.92 4.59 -17.10
C PRO A 25 -5.58 3.21 -17.26
N LEU A 26 -6.79 3.05 -16.73
CA LEU A 26 -7.51 1.78 -16.78
C LEU A 26 -7.75 1.29 -18.22
N SER A 27 -7.95 2.18 -19.19
CA SER A 27 -8.10 1.85 -20.61
C SER A 27 -6.87 1.16 -21.19
N GLU A 28 -5.69 1.44 -20.64
CA GLU A 28 -4.40 0.88 -21.06
C GLU A 28 -3.97 -0.31 -20.20
N ALA A 29 -4.74 -0.65 -19.17
CA ALA A 29 -4.43 -1.76 -18.29
C ALA A 29 -4.44 -3.11 -19.03
N GLU A 30 -3.50 -3.97 -18.69
CA GLU A 30 -3.44 -5.34 -19.18
C GLU A 30 -4.42 -6.21 -18.38
N GLU A 31 -5.14 -7.08 -19.08
CA GLU A 31 -6.13 -7.95 -18.46
C GLU A 31 -5.60 -9.38 -18.36
N VAL A 32 -5.53 -9.89 -17.14
CA VAL A 32 -5.08 -11.24 -16.82
C VAL A 32 -6.12 -11.87 -15.90
N GLU A 33 -6.74 -12.96 -16.35
CA GLU A 33 -7.72 -13.74 -15.56
C GLU A 33 -8.86 -12.91 -14.93
N GLY A 34 -9.33 -11.88 -15.65
CA GLY A 34 -10.43 -11.00 -15.19
C GLY A 34 -9.97 -9.82 -14.31
N PHE A 35 -8.68 -9.69 -14.06
CA PHE A 35 -8.07 -8.54 -13.38
C PHE A 35 -7.37 -7.65 -14.39
N ALA A 36 -7.81 -6.40 -14.48
CA ALA A 36 -7.09 -5.33 -15.15
C ALA A 36 -6.03 -4.76 -14.20
N ASN A 37 -4.77 -4.97 -14.56
CA ASN A 37 -3.60 -4.58 -13.78
C ASN A 37 -2.75 -3.55 -14.53
N GLY A 38 -1.99 -2.76 -13.78
CA GLY A 38 -0.89 -2.00 -14.38
C GLY A 38 0.18 -2.95 -14.92
N ALA A 39 0.86 -2.54 -16.00
CA ALA A 39 1.83 -3.36 -16.73
C ALA A 39 3.09 -3.77 -15.94
N VAL A 40 3.29 -3.21 -14.75
CA VAL A 40 4.53 -3.33 -13.99
C VAL A 40 4.23 -3.83 -12.58
N CYS A 41 4.95 -4.86 -12.10
CA CYS A 41 4.85 -5.30 -10.72
C CYS A 41 5.85 -4.57 -9.80
N HIS A 42 5.77 -4.81 -8.50
CA HIS A 42 6.66 -4.14 -7.53
C HIS A 42 8.15 -4.40 -7.82
N VAL A 43 8.50 -5.66 -8.15
CA VAL A 43 9.87 -6.08 -8.45
C VAL A 43 10.42 -5.33 -9.67
N ASP A 44 9.61 -5.17 -10.70
CA ASP A 44 10.02 -4.51 -11.95
C ASP A 44 10.15 -2.99 -11.78
N ALA A 45 9.27 -2.38 -10.99
CA ALA A 45 9.26 -0.94 -10.74
C ALA A 45 10.36 -0.49 -9.75
N TRP A 46 10.75 -1.35 -8.81
CA TRP A 46 11.65 -0.99 -7.71
C TRP A 46 13.00 -0.39 -8.15
N PRO A 47 13.74 -0.96 -9.12
CA PRO A 47 15.01 -0.39 -9.57
C PRO A 47 14.86 1.03 -10.13
N ASN A 48 13.70 1.37 -10.69
CA ASN A 48 13.44 2.72 -11.16
C ASN A 48 13.13 3.66 -10.01
N LEU A 49 12.41 3.20 -8.99
CA LEU A 49 12.15 3.99 -7.80
C LEU A 49 13.44 4.28 -7.01
N GLN A 50 14.37 3.32 -6.90
CA GLN A 50 15.67 3.53 -6.27
C GLN A 50 16.53 4.60 -6.97
N LYS A 51 16.39 4.76 -8.29
CA LYS A 51 17.06 5.85 -9.03
C LYS A 51 16.47 7.23 -8.68
N ILE A 52 15.20 7.28 -8.30
CA ILE A 52 14.48 8.52 -7.94
C ILE A 52 14.70 8.85 -6.45
N VAL A 53 14.76 7.83 -5.59
CA VAL A 53 14.88 7.95 -4.14
C VAL A 53 16.15 7.22 -3.68
N PRO A 54 17.30 7.93 -3.57
CA PRO A 54 18.58 7.31 -3.22
C PRO A 54 18.60 6.61 -1.86
N GLU A 55 17.72 7.02 -0.93
CA GLU A 55 17.55 6.39 0.38
C GLU A 55 17.14 4.90 0.29
N PHE A 56 16.62 4.47 -0.86
CA PHE A 56 16.18 3.10 -1.09
C PHE A 56 17.28 2.17 -1.60
N ALA A 57 18.51 2.66 -1.80
CA ALA A 57 19.58 1.90 -2.44
C ALA A 57 19.88 0.54 -1.78
N ASN A 58 19.68 0.42 -0.47
CA ASN A 58 19.95 -0.80 0.31
C ASN A 58 18.69 -1.45 0.88
N LEU A 59 17.51 -1.07 0.40
CA LEU A 59 16.22 -1.59 0.85
C LEU A 59 15.61 -2.52 -0.20
N ASP A 60 14.87 -3.52 0.28
CA ASP A 60 13.97 -4.29 -0.56
C ASP A 60 12.68 -3.50 -0.81
N TYR A 61 12.01 -3.77 -1.92
CA TYR A 61 10.75 -3.11 -2.24
C TYR A 61 9.66 -3.35 -1.19
N SER A 62 9.77 -4.43 -0.42
CA SER A 62 8.88 -4.77 0.70
C SER A 62 9.20 -4.05 2.00
N ASP A 63 10.37 -3.41 2.12
CA ASP A 63 10.76 -2.64 3.31
C ASP A 63 10.05 -1.29 3.40
N ILE A 64 9.33 -0.89 2.35
CA ILE A 64 8.56 0.36 2.30
C ILE A 64 7.07 0.03 2.22
N SER A 65 6.25 0.81 2.94
CA SER A 65 4.80 0.68 2.86
C SER A 65 4.34 0.83 1.41
N ARG A 66 3.59 -0.15 0.92
CA ARG A 66 3.25 -0.30 -0.48
C ARG A 66 1.88 -0.93 -0.64
N GLY A 67 1.38 -0.92 -1.87
CA GLY A 67 0.13 -1.55 -2.22
C GLY A 67 -0.09 -1.57 -3.72
N ARG A 68 -1.30 -1.94 -4.11
CA ARG A 68 -1.69 -2.04 -5.52
C ARG A 68 -3.13 -1.61 -5.72
N VAL A 69 -3.39 -0.95 -6.83
CA VAL A 69 -4.73 -0.73 -7.35
C VAL A 69 -4.93 -1.63 -8.56
N VAL A 70 -6.03 -2.38 -8.58
CA VAL A 70 -6.47 -3.20 -9.72
C VAL A 70 -7.93 -2.89 -10.04
N ALA A 71 -8.40 -3.30 -11.22
CA ALA A 71 -9.82 -3.36 -11.48
C ALA A 71 -10.26 -4.79 -11.80
N ILE A 72 -11.36 -5.24 -11.20
CA ILE A 72 -11.99 -6.52 -11.52
C ILE A 72 -13.02 -6.25 -12.63
N ASN A 73 -12.95 -7.02 -13.72
CA ASN A 73 -13.81 -6.84 -14.90
C ASN A 73 -13.88 -5.38 -15.40
N ARG A 74 -12.77 -4.63 -15.27
CA ARG A 74 -12.64 -3.19 -15.64
C ARG A 74 -13.67 -2.26 -15.00
N THR A 75 -14.31 -2.66 -13.90
CA THR A 75 -15.40 -1.90 -13.28
C THR A 75 -15.16 -1.70 -11.79
N ASP A 76 -14.87 -2.78 -11.06
CA ASP A 76 -14.69 -2.72 -9.62
C ASP A 76 -13.23 -2.41 -9.29
N LEU A 77 -12.97 -1.19 -8.81
CA LEU A 77 -11.64 -0.73 -8.41
C LEU A 77 -11.34 -1.21 -7.00
N VAL A 78 -10.20 -1.89 -6.83
CA VAL A 78 -9.76 -2.45 -5.55
C VAL A 78 -8.39 -1.90 -5.18
N LEU A 79 -8.30 -1.28 -4.00
CA LEU A 79 -7.05 -0.87 -3.37
C LEU A 79 -6.61 -1.94 -2.36
N TYR A 80 -5.53 -2.63 -2.69
CA TYR A 80 -4.83 -3.56 -1.80
C TYR A 80 -3.71 -2.87 -1.03
N ALA A 81 -3.67 -3.09 0.28
CA ALA A 81 -2.62 -2.60 1.17
C ALA A 81 -2.57 -3.42 2.48
N SER A 82 -1.66 -3.08 3.40
CA SER A 82 -1.66 -3.65 4.75
C SER A 82 -2.84 -3.15 5.58
N LYS A 83 -3.26 -3.94 6.58
CA LYS A 83 -4.33 -3.60 7.52
C LYS A 83 -4.06 -2.27 8.22
N ILE A 84 -2.83 -2.07 8.72
CA ILE A 84 -2.44 -0.84 9.40
C ILE A 84 -2.52 0.37 8.46
N PHE A 85 -2.18 0.22 7.18
CA PHE A 85 -2.32 1.30 6.20
C PHE A 85 -3.79 1.68 6.00
N LEU A 86 -4.67 0.68 5.89
CA LEU A 86 -6.10 0.89 5.66
C LEU A 86 -6.87 1.47 6.88
N CYS A 87 -6.22 1.58 8.04
CA CYS A 87 -6.78 2.30 9.20
C CYS A 87 -6.52 3.82 9.17
N ASP A 88 -5.74 4.32 8.22
CA ASP A 88 -5.36 5.74 8.13
C ASP A 88 -6.02 6.42 6.93
N ASP A 89 -7.13 7.10 7.18
CA ASP A 89 -7.90 7.79 6.13
C ASP A 89 -7.07 8.79 5.34
N LYS A 90 -6.12 9.48 5.97
CA LYS A 90 -5.29 10.46 5.25
C LYS A 90 -4.38 9.78 4.23
N LYS A 91 -3.82 8.62 4.58
CA LYS A 91 -3.00 7.83 3.65
C LYS A 91 -3.84 7.23 2.54
N ILE A 92 -5.04 6.74 2.85
CA ILE A 92 -5.98 6.24 1.85
C ILE A 92 -6.31 7.35 0.85
N GLU A 93 -6.75 8.52 1.31
CA GLU A 93 -7.10 9.65 0.43
C GLU A 93 -5.94 10.10 -0.45
N ALA A 94 -4.70 10.03 0.06
CA ALA A 94 -3.50 10.33 -0.74
C ALA A 94 -3.34 9.35 -1.93
N VAL A 95 -3.58 8.05 -1.70
CA VAL A 95 -3.53 7.05 -2.77
C VAL A 95 -4.70 7.22 -3.73
N LEU A 96 -5.93 7.38 -3.22
CA LEU A 96 -7.12 7.55 -4.06
C LEU A 96 -7.00 8.77 -4.97
N SER A 97 -6.56 9.91 -4.42
CA SER A 97 -6.30 11.11 -5.21
C SER A 97 -5.21 10.87 -6.26
N ARG A 98 -4.13 10.16 -5.92
CA ARG A 98 -3.03 9.88 -6.86
C ARG A 98 -3.47 8.97 -8.01
N PHE A 99 -4.36 8.04 -7.75
CA PHE A 99 -4.88 7.06 -8.72
C PHE A 99 -6.20 7.47 -9.38
N CYS A 100 -6.69 8.70 -9.13
CA CYS A 100 -7.96 9.21 -9.66
C CYS A 100 -9.18 8.34 -9.30
N LEU A 101 -9.19 7.82 -8.07
CA LEU A 101 -10.21 6.91 -7.57
C LEU A 101 -11.27 7.64 -6.75
N ASP A 102 -12.52 7.20 -6.86
CA ASP A 102 -13.62 7.68 -6.03
C ASP A 102 -13.69 6.83 -4.75
N ARG A 103 -13.57 7.47 -3.57
CA ARG A 103 -13.63 6.80 -2.26
C ARG A 103 -14.90 5.96 -2.09
N ALA A 104 -16.05 6.44 -2.58
CA ALA A 104 -17.32 5.73 -2.42
C ALA A 104 -17.44 4.50 -3.35
N ALA A 105 -16.66 4.46 -4.44
CA ALA A 105 -16.71 3.41 -5.44
C ALA A 105 -15.47 2.49 -5.41
N THR A 106 -14.53 2.71 -4.49
CA THR A 106 -13.30 1.91 -4.38
C THR A 106 -13.42 0.94 -3.22
N ILE A 107 -13.17 -0.33 -3.49
CA ILE A 107 -13.12 -1.39 -2.48
C ILE A 107 -11.74 -1.34 -1.81
N LEU A 108 -11.72 -1.17 -0.49
CA LEU A 108 -10.50 -1.28 0.31
C LEU A 108 -10.36 -2.73 0.76
N MET A 109 -9.25 -3.38 0.39
CA MET A 109 -9.04 -4.80 0.68
C MET A 109 -7.68 -5.01 1.35
N PRO A 110 -7.62 -5.50 2.60
CA PRO A 110 -6.35 -5.87 3.19
C PRO A 110 -5.78 -7.09 2.44
N ASP A 111 -4.46 -7.13 2.29
CA ASP A 111 -3.76 -8.29 1.74
C ASP A 111 -2.49 -8.53 2.54
N ASP A 112 -2.41 -9.75 3.11
CA ASP A 112 -1.33 -10.17 4.00
C ASP A 112 0.05 -10.12 3.31
N HIS A 113 0.11 -10.14 1.97
CA HIS A 113 1.33 -9.92 1.20
C HIS A 113 1.96 -8.53 1.43
N TYR A 114 1.17 -7.53 1.82
CA TYR A 114 1.62 -6.17 2.10
C TYR A 114 1.92 -5.91 3.57
N GLU A 115 1.64 -6.86 4.43
CA GLU A 115 2.06 -6.74 5.81
C GLU A 115 3.58 -6.75 5.85
N LYS A 116 4.15 -5.73 6.48
CA LYS A 116 5.55 -5.86 6.88
C LYS A 116 5.62 -7.01 7.86
N THR A 117 6.49 -7.97 7.60
CA THR A 117 7.09 -8.73 8.68
C THR A 117 7.89 -7.72 9.48
N ILE A 118 7.27 -7.05 10.46
CA ILE A 118 8.00 -6.22 11.41
C ILE A 118 8.98 -7.17 12.09
N ARG A 119 10.26 -7.08 11.72
CA ARG A 119 11.29 -7.75 12.49
C ARG A 119 11.33 -7.05 13.86
N ARG A 120 11.33 -7.85 14.93
CA ARG A 120 11.24 -7.38 16.32
C ARG A 120 12.28 -6.31 16.64
N GLU A 121 13.42 -6.32 15.94
CA GLU A 121 14.52 -5.37 16.12
C GLU A 121 14.27 -3.97 15.53
N GLU A 122 13.22 -3.78 14.71
CA GLU A 122 12.90 -2.50 14.05
C GLU A 122 11.69 -1.77 14.65
N LEU A 123 11.04 -2.36 15.65
CA LEU A 123 10.05 -1.63 16.44
C LEU A 123 10.77 -0.48 17.17
N PRO A 124 10.26 0.77 17.10
CA PRO A 124 10.72 1.77 18.05
C PRO A 124 10.53 1.17 19.46
N PRO A 125 11.48 1.37 20.40
CA PRO A 125 11.26 0.93 21.76
C PRO A 125 9.89 1.46 22.17
N PRO A 126 9.03 0.62 22.76
CA PRO A 126 7.70 1.05 23.16
C PRO A 126 7.83 2.38 23.90
N ARG A 127 7.16 3.41 23.40
CA ARG A 127 6.98 4.67 24.14
C ARG A 127 6.06 4.49 25.34
N MET A 128 5.52 3.29 25.46
CA MET A 128 4.60 2.81 26.47
C MET A 128 5.40 2.40 27.70
N ASP A 129 4.94 2.82 28.86
CA ASP A 129 5.48 2.34 30.12
C ASP A 129 5.14 0.85 30.33
N GLU A 130 5.69 0.26 31.39
CA GLU A 130 5.53 -1.18 31.65
C GLU A 130 4.05 -1.58 31.80
N ASP A 131 3.20 -0.69 32.28
CA ASP A 131 1.77 -0.94 32.50
C ASP A 131 1.02 -0.97 31.16
N GLU A 132 1.28 0.00 30.28
CA GLU A 132 0.71 0.03 28.93
C GLU A 132 1.18 -1.17 28.07
N LEU A 133 2.43 -1.62 28.25
CA LEU A 133 2.95 -2.83 27.62
C LEU A 133 2.24 -4.10 28.11
N GLU A 134 2.00 -4.21 29.42
CA GLU A 134 1.28 -5.33 30.02
C GLU A 134 -0.17 -5.39 29.50
N GLU A 135 -0.85 -4.25 29.36
CA GLU A 135 -2.19 -4.17 28.74
C GLU A 135 -2.20 -4.67 27.30
N LEU A 136 -1.23 -4.22 26.48
CA LEU A 136 -1.11 -4.66 25.09
C LEU A 136 -0.83 -6.17 24.98
N TYR A 137 0.01 -6.73 25.85
CA TYR A 137 0.28 -8.17 25.87
C TYR A 137 -0.91 -9.00 26.34
N ASN A 138 -1.78 -8.42 27.17
CA ASN A 138 -3.03 -9.06 27.57
C ASN A 138 -4.07 -9.00 26.44
N GLU A 139 -4.07 -7.94 25.63
CA GLU A 139 -4.96 -7.81 24.46
C GLU A 139 -4.49 -8.66 23.27
N PHE A 140 -3.18 -8.83 23.09
CA PHE A 140 -2.57 -9.61 21.99
C PHE A 140 -1.56 -10.64 22.53
N PRO A 141 -2.03 -11.81 23.03
CA PRO A 141 -1.19 -12.80 23.71
C PRO A 141 -0.04 -13.37 22.87
N ASP A 142 -0.21 -13.40 21.55
CA ASP A 142 0.79 -13.90 20.61
C ASP A 142 2.06 -13.03 20.58
N LEU A 143 1.98 -11.77 21.03
CA LEU A 143 3.12 -10.86 21.13
C LEU A 143 4.05 -11.17 22.31
N LYS A 144 3.62 -11.99 23.29
CA LYS A 144 4.39 -12.26 24.53
C LYS A 144 5.59 -13.20 24.32
N ASN A 145 5.58 -14.00 23.25
CA ASN A 145 6.57 -15.05 22.99
C ASN A 145 7.33 -14.89 21.66
N MET A 146 7.07 -13.82 20.89
CA MET A 146 7.81 -13.45 19.68
C MET A 146 8.95 -12.53 20.02
#